data_AF-A0A7X7NZ47-F1
#
_entry.id   AF-A0A7X7NZ47-F1
#
_cell.length_a   1.000
_cell.length_b   1.000
_cell.length_c   1.000
_cell.angle_alpha   90.00
_cell.angle_beta   90.00
_cell.angle_gamma   90.00
#
_symmetry.space_group_name_H-M   'P 1'
#
loop_
_entity.id
_entity.type
_entity.pdbx_description
1 polymer ?
#
loop_
_entity_poly.entity_id
_entity_poly.type
_entity_poly.pdbx_seq_one_letter_code
_entity_poly.pdbx_strand_id
1 'polypeptide(L)'
;MANEQIIQLAVDLGTAISQSEEVARIREAQVRLAEDAEAYDLIMRYQDSKKNIENKLRDGLTVTKMEEEHINQLEQQIGNNDTLK
;
A
#
# COMPACT_ATOMS: atom_id res chain seq x y z
N MET A 1 -24.34 -27.13 9.10
CA MET A 1 -23.73 -27.54 10.39
C MET A 1 -22.22 -27.25 10.42
N ALA A 2 -21.31 -28.11 9.94
CA ALA A 2 -19.86 -27.90 10.11
C ALA A 2 -19.30 -26.68 9.35
N ASN A 3 -19.71 -26.47 8.09
CA ASN A 3 -19.24 -25.32 7.31
C ASN A 3 -19.74 -23.98 7.85
N GLU A 4 -20.98 -23.92 8.33
CA GLU A 4 -21.53 -22.70 8.96
C GLU A 4 -20.79 -22.35 10.25
N GLN A 5 -20.38 -23.35 11.04
CA GLN A 5 -19.56 -23.12 12.24
C GLN A 5 -18.15 -22.61 11.89
N ILE A 6 -17.53 -23.14 10.84
CA ILE A 6 -16.23 -22.65 10.35
C ILE A 6 -16.35 -21.21 9.86
N ILE A 7 -17.42 -20.89 9.11
CA ILE A 7 -17.68 -19.52 8.64
C ILE A 7 -17.87 -18.58 9.84
N GLN A 8 -18.65 -18.99 10.85
CA GLN A 8 -18.86 -18.18 12.04
C GLN A 8 -17.54 -17.92 12.78
N LEU A 9 -16.71 -18.95 12.98
CA LEU A 9 -15.40 -18.81 13.59
C LEU A 9 -14.48 -17.88 12.80
N ALA A 10 -14.52 -17.92 11.46
CA ALA A 10 -13.74 -17.02 10.62
C ALA A 10 -14.21 -15.56 10.73
N VAL A 11 -15.52 -15.32 10.85
CA VAL A 11 -16.09 -13.98 11.08
C VAL A 11 -15.70 -13.45 12.45
N ASP A 12 -15.79 -14.28 13.49
CA ASP A 12 -15.42 -13.92 14.85
C ASP A 12 -13.92 -13.60 14.93
N LEU A 13 -13.08 -14.40 14.26
CA LEU A 13 -11.64 -14.14 14.14
C LEU A 13 -11.37 -12.83 13.39
N GLY A 14 -12.03 -12.59 12.25
CA GLY A 14 -11.88 -11.35 11.49
C GLY A 14 -12.29 -10.12 12.32
N THR A 15 -13.34 -10.26 13.13
CA THR A 15 -13.79 -9.21 14.05
C THR A 15 -12.74 -8.93 15.12
N ALA A 16 -12.22 -9.99 15.77
CA ALA A 16 -11.17 -9.87 16.77
C ALA A 16 -9.90 -9.22 16.20
N ILE A 17 -9.49 -9.60 14.99
CA ILE A 17 -8.36 -8.96 14.28
C ILE A 17 -8.67 -7.48 14.03
N SER A 18 -9.86 -7.15 13.54
CA SER A 18 -10.23 -5.76 13.22
C SER A 18 -10.25 -4.81 14.42
N GLN A 19 -10.39 -5.38 15.63
CA GLN A 19 -10.39 -4.66 16.91
C GLN A 19 -9.02 -4.69 17.60
N SER A 20 -8.02 -5.33 16.99
CA SER A 20 -6.68 -5.43 17.57
C SER A 20 -5.95 -4.09 17.58
N GLU A 21 -4.98 -3.95 18.48
CA GLU A 21 -4.14 -2.75 18.57
C GLU A 21 -3.34 -2.54 17.28
N GLU A 22 -2.91 -3.60 16.61
CA GLU A 22 -2.23 -3.54 15.32
C GLU A 22 -3.11 -2.88 14.26
N VAL A 23 -4.39 -3.25 14.17
CA VAL A 23 -5.31 -2.62 13.22
C VAL A 23 -5.59 -1.16 13.60
N ALA A 24 -5.68 -0.85 14.89
CA ALA A 24 -5.79 0.54 15.35
C ALA A 24 -4.58 1.39 14.93
N ARG A 25 -3.36 0.89 15.16
CA ARG A 25 -2.10 1.57 14.75
C ARG A 25 -2.01 1.77 13.24
N ILE A 26 -2.45 0.77 12.45
CA ILE A 26 -2.52 0.89 10.99
C ILE A 26 -3.50 1.99 10.59
N ARG A 27 -4.69 2.04 11.19
CA ARG A 27 -5.70 3.09 10.91
C ARG A 27 -5.17 4.48 11.27
N GLU A 28 -4.51 4.63 12.40
CA GLU A 28 -3.90 5.91 12.80
C GLU A 28 -2.78 6.35 11.84
N ALA A 29 -1.96 5.43 11.36
CA ALA A 29 -0.97 5.72 10.32
C ALA A 29 -1.65 6.14 9.00
N GLN A 30 -2.75 5.48 8.61
CA GLN A 30 -3.52 5.85 7.43
C GLN A 30 -4.17 7.23 7.54
N VAL A 31 -4.69 7.60 8.72
CA VAL A 31 -5.24 8.94 8.97
C VAL A 31 -4.15 9.99 8.88
N ARG A 32 -3.00 9.80 9.54
CA ARG A 32 -1.86 10.71 9.45
C ARG A 32 -1.36 10.90 8.01
N LEU A 33 -1.30 9.81 7.24
CA LEU A 33 -0.97 9.86 5.83
C LEU A 33 -2.01 10.63 5.02
N ALA A 34 -3.31 10.46 5.30
CA ALA A 34 -4.36 11.18 4.58
C ALA A 34 -4.38 12.69 4.88
N GLU A 35 -3.90 13.09 6.06
CA GLU A 35 -3.76 14.49 6.47
C GLU A 35 -2.50 15.16 5.88
N ASP A 36 -1.49 14.37 5.51
CA ASP A 36 -0.29 14.82 4.80
C ASP A 36 -0.48 14.66 3.28
N ALA A 37 -0.98 15.73 2.66
CA ALA A 37 -1.24 15.76 1.22
C ALA A 37 0.01 15.50 0.37
N GLU A 38 1.21 15.86 0.84
CA GLU A 38 2.46 15.65 0.11
C GLU A 38 2.89 14.18 0.16
N ALA A 39 2.84 13.56 1.36
CA ALA A 39 3.11 12.14 1.52
C ALA A 39 2.10 11.26 0.77
N TYR A 40 0.82 11.64 0.79
CA TYR A 40 -0.23 10.94 0.06
C TYR A 40 -0.03 11.00 -1.46
N ASP A 41 0.21 12.20 -2.01
CA ASP A 41 0.48 12.39 -3.44
C ASP A 41 1.73 11.62 -3.89
N LEU A 42 2.77 11.60 -3.05
CA LEU A 42 3.99 10.85 -3.33
C LEU A 42 3.75 9.33 -3.43
N ILE A 43 2.97 8.76 -2.51
CA ILE A 43 2.57 7.34 -2.58
C ILE A 43 1.74 7.06 -3.82
N MET A 44 0.77 7.91 -4.14
CA MET A 44 -0.08 7.74 -5.33
C MET A 44 0.75 7.72 -6.61
N ARG A 45 1.67 8.67 -6.78
CA ARG A 45 2.58 8.73 -7.92
C ARG A 45 3.48 7.49 -8.03
N TYR A 46 3.97 7.00 -6.90
CA TYR A 46 4.76 5.76 -6.87
C TYR A 46 3.94 4.55 -7.30
N GLN A 47 2.74 4.39 -6.76
CA GLN A 47 1.85 3.28 -7.10
C GLN A 47 1.47 3.29 -8.59
N ASP A 48 1.14 4.47 -9.14
CA ASP A 48 0.81 4.62 -10.55
C ASP A 48 2.01 4.30 -11.46
N SER A 49 3.20 4.84 -11.13
CA SER A 49 4.43 4.56 -11.86
C SER A 49 4.78 3.08 -11.85
N LYS A 50 4.68 2.43 -10.68
CA LYS A 50 4.92 1.00 -10.52
C LYS A 50 3.95 0.15 -11.33
N LYS A 51 2.65 0.46 -11.26
CA LYS A 51 1.62 -0.22 -12.05
C LYS A 51 1.86 -0.08 -13.55
N ASN A 52 2.31 1.08 -14.01
CA ASN A 52 2.65 1.30 -15.41
C ASN A 52 3.83 0.42 -15.86
N ILE A 53 4.87 0.32 -15.04
CA ILE A 53 6.01 -0.57 -15.31
C ILE A 53 5.58 -2.04 -15.30
N GLU A 54 4.80 -2.47 -14.31
CA GLU A 54 4.28 -3.84 -14.22
C GLU A 54 3.43 -4.21 -15.43
N ASN A 55 2.57 -3.29 -15.90
CA ASN A 55 1.79 -3.49 -17.12
C ASN A 55 2.70 -3.62 -18.35
N LYS A 56 3.71 -2.75 -18.50
CA LYS A 56 4.67 -2.86 -19.60
C LYS A 56 5.40 -4.20 -19.61
N LEU A 57 5.89 -4.64 -18.45
CA LEU A 57 6.55 -5.93 -18.29
C LEU A 57 5.62 -7.09 -18.65
N ARG A 58 4.36 -7.04 -18.20
CA ARG A 58 3.34 -8.04 -18.54
C ARG A 58 3.06 -8.09 -20.05
N ASP A 59 3.04 -6.93 -20.68
CA ASP A 59 2.75 -6.78 -22.10
C ASP A 59 3.99 -7.02 -22.99
N GLY A 60 5.14 -7.38 -22.40
CA GLY A 60 6.40 -7.63 -23.10
C GLY A 60 7.08 -6.38 -23.64
N LEU A 61 6.66 -5.20 -23.17
CA LEU A 61 7.22 -3.90 -23.54
C LEU A 61 8.47 -3.61 -22.72
N THR A 62 9.44 -2.93 -23.34
CA THR A 62 10.65 -2.49 -22.67
C THR A 62 10.36 -1.34 -21.70
N VAL A 63 10.89 -1.46 -20.49
CA VAL A 63 10.94 -0.39 -19.50
C VAL A 63 12.15 0.47 -19.82
N THR A 64 11.97 1.78 -19.94
CA THR A 64 13.07 2.70 -20.25
C THR A 64 13.89 3.03 -19.02
N LYS A 65 15.16 3.37 -19.19
CA LYS A 65 16.02 3.84 -18.09
C LYS A 65 15.44 5.03 -17.34
N MET A 66 14.78 5.94 -18.06
CA MET A 66 14.12 7.10 -17.45
C MET A 66 12.98 6.67 -16.51
N GLU A 67 12.25 5.61 -16.83
CA GLU A 67 11.19 5.07 -15.98
C GLU A 67 11.76 4.36 -14.74
N GLU A 68 12.85 3.61 -14.90
CA GLU A 68 13.57 3.02 -13.77
C GLU A 68 14.13 4.10 -12.83
N GLU A 69 14.75 5.14 -13.38
CA GLU A 69 15.25 6.29 -12.64
C GLU A 69 14.11 7.03 -11.93
N HIS A 70 12.96 7.20 -12.59
CA HIS A 70 11.80 7.85 -11.99
C HIS A 70 11.28 7.07 -10.77
N ILE A 71 11.16 5.74 -10.88
CA ILE A 71 10.78 4.91 -9.72
C ILE A 71 11.82 5.01 -8.61
N ASN A 72 13.11 4.91 -8.92
CA ASN A 72 14.17 5.02 -7.91
C ASN A 72 14.13 6.37 -7.18
N GLN A 73 13.84 7.46 -7.89
CA GLN A 73 13.68 8.79 -7.29
C GLN A 73 12.47 8.85 -6.35
N LEU A 74 11.33 8.28 -6.77
CA LEU A 74 10.14 8.22 -5.93
C LEU A 74 10.40 7.38 -4.67
N GLU A 75 11.10 6.25 -4.78
CA GLU A 75 11.48 5.41 -3.63
C GLU A 75 12.39 6.15 -2.65
N GLN A 76 13.36 6.93 -3.15
CA GLN A 76 14.20 7.79 -2.32
C GLN A 76 13.39 8.89 -1.61
N GLN A 77 12.46 9.54 -2.33
CA GLN A 77 11.60 10.56 -1.75
C GLN A 77 10.70 9.97 -0.65
N ILE A 78 10.13 8.78 -0.88
CA ILE A 78 9.33 8.06 0.12
C ILE A 78 10.18 7.73 1.33
N GLY A 79 11.37 7.15 1.12
CA GLY A 79 12.29 6.79 2.19
C GLY A 79 12.83 7.98 2.99
N ASN A 80 12.72 9.20 2.46
CA ASN A 80 13.13 10.44 3.13
C ASN A 80 11.96 11.18 3.80
N ASN A 81 10.71 10.86 3.46
CA ASN A 81 9.52 11.51 4.01
C ASN A 81 9.23 10.99 5.43
N ASP A 82 9.23 11.88 6.42
CA ASP A 82 9.11 11.50 7.83
C ASP A 82 7.71 10.99 8.23
N THR A 83 6.67 11.32 7.46
CA THR A 83 5.32 10.77 7.64
C THR A 83 5.22 9.33 7.13
N LEU A 84 6.12 8.93 6.22
CA LEU A 84 6.16 7.61 5.58
C LEU A 84 7.17 6.64 6.20
N LYS A 85 8.01 7.11 7.12
CA LYS A 85 8.94 6.30 7.92
C LYS A 85 8.27 5.71 9.16
#